data_AF-A0A975T601-F1
#
_entry.id   AF-A0A975T601-F1
#
_cell.length_a   1.000
_cell.length_b   1.000
_cell.length_c   1.000
_cell.angle_alpha   90.00
_cell.angle_beta   90.00
_cell.angle_gamma   90.00
#
_symmetry.space_group_name_H-M   'P 1'
#
loop_
_entity.id
_entity.type
_entity.pdbx_description
1 polymer ?
#
loop_
_entity_poly.entity_id
_entity_poly.type
_entity_poly.pdbx_seq_one_letter_code
_entity_poly.pdbx_strand_id
1 'polypeptide(L)'
;MDNLQKILLEQINLNLQSIFLYIEKLTREEIKIDSTKIYLIDYSNHEWLNISAYQSMKEELEKENQEAVNAIMNKDFGEYCRKLCLQIEILLNKFIMEYDKDNIQDTESSKFKRLNFFFKRVKEEDKQYKKTITNIMNIRDISSHGDSKGRSISNRVEIKGKSIKIKLEKLKKTLLKEEVQNIFSEFIDYRHPGNPNITGDIKQGYAYILLYNLKDEYFDSHSIIKHIENNRRLVYQHKLGNDFKIVLDKYQPENELKRFFDEQEKNYTTIRDTMNWFIQEIGKHLTIT
;
A
#
# COMPACT_ATOMS: atom_id res chain seq x y z
N MET A 1 0.54 -22.71 -65.33
CA MET A 1 0.26 -21.51 -64.53
C MET A 1 0.14 -20.37 -65.49
N ASP A 2 -1.04 -19.76 -65.58
CA ASP A 2 -1.35 -18.69 -66.54
C ASP A 2 -0.48 -17.44 -66.21
N ASN A 3 -0.04 -16.72 -67.22
CA ASN A 3 0.79 -15.52 -67.05
C ASN A 3 0.06 -14.46 -66.21
N LEU A 4 -1.27 -14.41 -66.32
CA LEU A 4 -2.13 -13.57 -65.49
C LEU A 4 -2.07 -13.97 -64.00
N GLN A 5 -2.02 -15.27 -63.69
CA GLN A 5 -1.92 -15.76 -62.32
C GLN A 5 -0.56 -15.41 -61.70
N LYS A 6 0.53 -15.45 -62.47
CA LYS A 6 1.86 -15.03 -62.00
C LYS A 6 1.89 -13.54 -61.67
N ILE A 7 1.35 -12.70 -62.54
CA ILE A 7 1.28 -11.25 -62.33
C ILE A 7 0.45 -10.93 -61.09
N LEU A 8 -0.72 -11.57 -60.92
CA LEU A 8 -1.56 -11.40 -59.74
C LEU A 8 -0.84 -11.83 -58.45
N LEU A 9 -0.09 -12.94 -58.47
CA LEU A 9 0.70 -13.41 -57.33
C LEU A 9 1.82 -12.43 -56.96
N GLU A 10 2.55 -11.90 -57.93
CA GLU A 10 3.59 -10.89 -57.70
C GLU A 10 3.00 -9.61 -57.08
N GLN A 11 1.84 -9.18 -57.56
CA GLN A 11 1.17 -7.99 -57.08
C GLN A 11 0.59 -8.17 -55.67
N ILE A 12 0.06 -9.36 -55.35
CA ILE A 12 -0.34 -9.73 -53.99
C ILE A 12 0.89 -9.70 -53.06
N ASN A 13 2.03 -10.23 -53.50
CA ASN A 13 3.24 -10.27 -52.69
C ASN A 13 3.78 -8.86 -52.38
N LEU A 14 3.80 -7.97 -53.38
CA LEU A 14 4.18 -6.57 -53.21
C LEU A 14 3.25 -5.83 -52.24
N ASN A 15 1.94 -6.08 -52.34
CA ASN A 15 0.95 -5.50 -51.44
C ASN A 15 1.11 -6.02 -50.00
N LEU A 16 1.35 -7.32 -49.82
CA LEU A 16 1.62 -7.92 -48.51
C LEU A 16 2.90 -7.37 -47.87
N GLN A 17 3.97 -7.19 -48.64
CA GLN A 17 5.19 -6.54 -48.16
C GLN A 17 4.93 -5.08 -47.75
N SER A 18 4.13 -4.35 -48.52
CA SER A 18 3.79 -2.96 -48.20
C SER A 18 2.93 -2.86 -46.93
N ILE A 19 1.97 -3.76 -46.74
CA ILE A 19 1.16 -3.87 -45.52
C ILE A 19 2.06 -4.23 -44.33
N PHE A 20 2.96 -5.20 -44.49
CA PHE A 20 3.91 -5.58 -43.46
C PHE A 20 4.79 -4.40 -43.02
N LEU A 21 5.36 -3.65 -43.97
CA LEU A 21 6.16 -2.46 -43.69
C LEU A 21 5.35 -1.37 -42.99
N TYR A 22 4.08 -1.20 -43.36
CA TYR A 22 3.18 -0.26 -42.69
C TYR A 22 2.83 -0.69 -41.27
N ILE A 23 2.58 -1.99 -41.05
CA ILE A 23 2.41 -2.55 -39.70
C ILE A 23 3.69 -2.38 -38.90
N GLU A 24 4.87 -2.69 -39.43
CA GLU A 24 6.16 -2.44 -38.77
C GLU A 24 6.34 -0.98 -38.40
N LYS A 25 5.96 -0.05 -39.31
CA LYS A 25 6.02 1.39 -39.05
C LYS A 25 5.06 1.79 -37.94
N LEU A 26 3.79 1.39 -37.99
CA LEU A 26 2.83 1.62 -36.91
C LEU A 26 3.30 1.00 -35.60
N THR A 27 3.87 -0.19 -35.64
CA THR A 27 4.44 -0.87 -34.49
C THR A 27 5.64 -0.08 -33.94
N ARG A 28 6.54 0.46 -34.77
CA ARG A 28 7.66 1.29 -34.31
C ARG A 28 7.24 2.70 -33.84
N GLU A 29 6.16 3.24 -34.39
CA GLU A 29 5.63 4.57 -34.06
C GLU A 29 4.70 4.54 -32.82
N GLU A 30 3.84 3.53 -32.68
CA GLU A 30 2.99 3.29 -31.50
C GLU A 30 3.73 2.56 -30.37
N ILE A 31 4.68 1.66 -30.69
CA ILE A 31 5.65 1.09 -29.73
C ILE A 31 6.93 1.94 -29.70
N LYS A 32 6.78 3.26 -29.61
CA LYS A 32 7.54 3.99 -28.59
C LYS A 32 6.80 3.88 -27.26
N ILE A 33 6.54 2.64 -26.84
CA ILE A 33 6.41 2.38 -25.41
C ILE A 33 7.77 2.78 -24.87
N ASP A 34 7.82 3.88 -24.14
CA ASP A 34 8.99 4.32 -23.45
C ASP A 34 9.37 3.17 -22.51
N SER A 35 10.30 2.31 -22.92
CA SER A 35 10.66 1.08 -22.18
C SER A 35 11.24 1.42 -20.81
N THR A 36 11.64 2.68 -20.60
CA THR A 36 12.01 3.26 -19.31
C THR A 36 10.81 3.49 -18.37
N LYS A 37 9.57 3.52 -18.91
CA LYS A 37 8.29 3.57 -18.20
C LYS A 37 7.60 2.20 -18.07
N ILE A 38 8.19 1.13 -18.61
CA ILE A 38 7.68 -0.23 -18.40
C ILE A 38 8.25 -0.73 -17.08
N TYR A 39 7.47 -0.59 -16.00
CA TYR A 39 7.84 -1.00 -14.65
C TYR A 39 7.51 -2.48 -14.39
N LEU A 40 7.90 -3.35 -15.33
CA LEU A 40 7.76 -4.79 -15.23
C LEU A 40 8.73 -5.35 -14.19
N ILE A 41 8.25 -6.29 -13.38
CA ILE A 41 9.12 -7.21 -12.65
C ILE A 41 9.51 -8.29 -13.64
N ASP A 42 10.79 -8.39 -13.95
CA ASP A 42 11.29 -9.44 -14.84
C ASP A 42 11.72 -10.66 -14.03
N TYR A 43 10.76 -11.60 -13.88
CA TYR A 43 10.97 -12.83 -13.13
C TYR A 43 12.05 -13.74 -13.72
N SER A 44 12.42 -13.56 -14.98
CA SER A 44 13.47 -14.34 -15.63
C SER A 44 14.86 -14.07 -15.02
N ASN A 45 15.07 -12.88 -14.45
CA ASN A 45 16.32 -12.48 -13.78
C ASN A 45 16.53 -13.17 -12.43
N HIS A 46 15.52 -13.87 -11.91
CA HIS A 46 15.61 -14.58 -10.64
C HIS A 46 15.83 -16.08 -10.92
N GLU A 47 17.09 -16.47 -11.12
CA GLU A 47 17.48 -17.83 -11.54
C GLU A 47 16.85 -18.95 -10.72
N TRP A 48 16.65 -18.73 -9.41
CA TRP A 48 16.03 -19.70 -8.53
C TRP A 48 14.59 -20.07 -8.94
N LEU A 49 13.85 -19.17 -9.59
CA LEU A 49 12.51 -19.44 -10.13
C LEU A 49 12.53 -20.31 -11.39
N ASN A 50 13.68 -20.45 -12.06
CA ASN A 50 13.83 -21.25 -13.28
C ASN A 50 14.05 -22.75 -12.99
N ILE A 51 14.20 -23.13 -11.73
CA ILE A 51 14.31 -24.53 -11.32
C ILE A 51 12.94 -25.20 -11.44
N SER A 52 12.90 -26.45 -11.90
CA SER A 52 11.64 -27.20 -12.14
C SER A 52 10.68 -27.21 -10.96
N ALA A 53 11.20 -27.22 -9.72
CA ALA A 53 10.41 -27.18 -8.50
C ALA A 53 9.58 -25.89 -8.32
N TYR A 54 9.94 -24.81 -9.01
CA TYR A 54 9.31 -23.49 -8.87
C TYR A 54 8.59 -23.01 -10.13
N GLN A 55 8.58 -23.83 -11.20
CA GLN A 55 8.01 -23.47 -12.49
C GLN A 55 6.52 -23.04 -12.41
N SER A 56 5.70 -23.79 -11.67
CA SER A 56 4.28 -23.45 -11.51
C SER A 56 4.07 -22.12 -10.76
N MET A 57 4.90 -21.83 -9.76
CA MET A 57 4.84 -20.55 -9.05
C MET A 57 5.31 -19.40 -9.95
N LYS A 58 6.35 -19.63 -10.77
CA LYS A 58 6.82 -18.65 -11.75
C LYS A 58 5.72 -18.28 -12.75
N GLU A 59 5.01 -19.27 -13.28
CA GLU A 59 3.89 -19.05 -14.20
C GLU A 59 2.76 -18.22 -13.56
N GLU A 60 2.43 -18.48 -12.29
CA GLU A 60 1.45 -17.70 -11.54
C GLU A 60 1.91 -16.25 -11.33
N LEU A 61 3.18 -16.05 -10.94
CA LEU A 61 3.77 -14.73 -10.76
C LEU A 61 3.79 -13.92 -12.06
N GLU A 62 4.17 -14.55 -13.18
CA GLU A 62 4.19 -13.91 -14.51
C GLU A 62 2.78 -13.54 -14.98
N LYS A 63 1.78 -14.37 -14.70
CA LYS A 63 0.38 -14.05 -14.98
C LYS A 63 -0.08 -12.82 -14.20
N GLU A 64 0.15 -12.78 -12.89
CA GLU A 64 -0.24 -11.61 -12.08
C GLU A 64 0.56 -10.36 -12.46
N ASN A 65 1.80 -10.50 -12.92
CA ASN A 65 2.61 -9.40 -13.44
C ASN A 65 2.04 -8.82 -14.73
N GLN A 66 1.56 -9.68 -15.65
CA GLN A 66 0.89 -9.22 -16.85
C GLN A 66 -0.40 -8.45 -16.53
N GLU A 67 -1.17 -8.90 -15.53
CA GLU A 67 -2.35 -8.14 -15.10
C GLU A 67 -1.99 -6.83 -14.39
N ALA A 68 -0.87 -6.78 -13.66
CA ALA A 68 -0.35 -5.53 -13.09
C ALA A 68 0.00 -4.50 -14.20
N VAL A 69 0.57 -4.95 -15.31
CA VAL A 69 0.85 -4.10 -16.48
C VAL A 69 -0.42 -3.56 -17.09
N ASN A 70 -1.43 -4.41 -17.27
CA ASN A 70 -2.72 -3.99 -17.78
C ASN A 70 -3.35 -2.91 -16.88
N ALA A 71 -3.21 -3.04 -15.56
CA ALA A 71 -3.66 -2.03 -14.61
C ALA A 71 -2.92 -0.69 -14.77
N ILE A 72 -1.60 -0.70 -14.98
CA ILE A 72 -0.83 0.51 -15.30
C ILE A 72 -1.35 1.16 -16.59
N MET A 73 -1.55 0.38 -17.66
CA MET A 73 -2.06 0.89 -18.94
C MET A 73 -3.45 1.53 -18.80
N ASN A 74 -4.29 0.96 -17.93
CA ASN A 74 -5.62 1.48 -17.62
C ASN A 74 -5.63 2.61 -16.57
N LYS A 75 -4.46 3.03 -16.07
CA LYS A 75 -4.31 4.02 -14.99
C LYS A 75 -5.06 3.64 -13.72
N ASP A 76 -5.12 2.34 -13.42
CA ASP A 76 -5.75 1.80 -12.23
C ASP A 76 -4.67 1.39 -11.20
N PHE A 77 -4.23 2.36 -10.41
CA PHE A 77 -3.19 2.12 -9.40
C PHE A 77 -3.67 1.18 -8.28
N GLY A 78 -4.97 1.17 -7.97
CA GLY A 78 -5.54 0.27 -6.97
C GLY A 78 -5.44 -1.19 -7.40
N GLU A 79 -5.80 -1.46 -8.66
CA GLU A 79 -5.68 -2.78 -9.27
C GLU A 79 -4.21 -3.20 -9.42
N TYR A 80 -3.32 -2.28 -9.79
CA TYR A 80 -1.87 -2.53 -9.81
C TYR A 80 -1.37 -2.99 -8.44
N CYS A 81 -1.71 -2.27 -7.36
CA CYS A 81 -1.36 -2.69 -6.00
C CYS A 81 -2.00 -4.04 -5.62
N ARG A 82 -3.21 -4.34 -6.10
CA ARG A 82 -3.87 -5.64 -5.88
C ARG A 82 -3.05 -6.78 -6.47
N LYS A 83 -2.56 -6.61 -7.70
CA LYS A 83 -1.75 -7.62 -8.40
C LYS A 83 -0.39 -7.84 -7.77
N LEU A 84 0.28 -6.77 -7.37
CA LEU A 84 1.52 -6.90 -6.60
C LEU A 84 1.32 -7.58 -5.24
N CYS A 85 0.21 -7.30 -4.54
CA CYS A 85 -0.09 -7.99 -3.29
C CYS A 85 -0.24 -9.50 -3.48
N LEU A 86 -0.87 -9.94 -4.58
CA LEU A 86 -0.98 -11.38 -4.88
C LEU A 86 0.41 -12.00 -5.09
N GLN A 87 1.28 -11.34 -5.84
CA GLN A 87 2.67 -11.78 -6.02
C GLN A 87 3.41 -11.88 -4.67
N ILE A 88 3.28 -10.86 -3.81
CA ILE A 88 3.87 -10.84 -2.45
C ILE A 88 3.32 -12.02 -1.63
N GLU A 89 2.02 -12.28 -1.68
CA GLU A 89 1.37 -13.37 -0.95
C GLU A 89 1.85 -14.74 -1.41
N ILE A 90 1.97 -14.97 -2.73
CA ILE A 90 2.53 -16.20 -3.31
C ILE A 90 3.95 -16.44 -2.79
N LEU A 91 4.82 -15.44 -2.88
CA LEU A 91 6.22 -15.54 -2.44
C LEU A 91 6.33 -15.75 -0.92
N LEU A 92 5.56 -15.02 -0.12
CA LEU A 92 5.52 -15.19 1.33
C LEU A 92 4.97 -16.56 1.74
N ASN A 93 3.99 -17.10 1.00
CA ASN A 93 3.45 -18.45 1.25
C ASN A 93 4.59 -19.45 1.12
N LYS A 94 5.34 -19.38 0.02
CA LYS A 94 6.43 -20.32 -0.22
C LYS A 94 7.56 -20.16 0.80
N PHE A 95 7.95 -18.93 1.15
CA PHE A 95 8.96 -18.69 2.18
C PHE A 95 8.55 -19.29 3.53
N ILE A 96 7.33 -19.06 3.98
CA ILE A 96 6.87 -19.58 5.27
C ILE A 96 6.78 -21.12 5.24
N MET A 97 6.40 -21.70 4.10
CA MET A 97 6.43 -23.16 3.90
C MET A 97 7.80 -23.77 4.11
N GLU A 98 8.92 -23.07 3.92
CA GLU A 98 10.22 -23.66 4.20
C GLU A 98 10.69 -23.48 5.66
N TYR A 99 10.21 -22.44 6.35
CA TYR A 99 10.78 -22.03 7.66
C TYR A 99 9.86 -22.27 8.85
N ASP A 100 8.55 -22.47 8.65
CA ASP A 100 7.56 -22.49 9.73
C ASP A 100 6.27 -23.24 9.32
N LYS A 101 6.42 -24.46 8.78
CA LYS A 101 5.30 -25.30 8.28
C LYS A 101 4.17 -25.49 9.30
N ASP A 102 4.52 -25.55 10.59
CA ASP A 102 3.56 -25.79 11.67
C ASP A 102 2.71 -24.54 12.01
N ASN A 103 3.17 -23.32 11.68
CA ASN A 103 2.38 -22.08 11.83
C ASN A 103 1.55 -21.70 10.59
N ILE A 104 1.60 -22.47 9.51
CA ILE A 104 0.80 -22.24 8.29
C ILE A 104 -0.68 -22.54 8.50
N GLN A 105 -0.98 -23.46 9.42
CA GLN A 105 -2.37 -23.85 9.69
C GLN A 105 -3.12 -22.84 10.55
N ASP A 106 -2.44 -21.86 11.15
CA ASP A 106 -3.09 -20.68 11.72
C ASP A 106 -3.38 -19.69 10.58
N THR A 107 -4.39 -20.02 9.79
CA THR A 107 -4.93 -19.21 8.68
C THR A 107 -5.40 -17.82 9.13
N GLU A 108 -5.48 -17.58 10.46
CA GLU A 108 -5.73 -16.27 11.09
C GLU A 108 -4.46 -15.46 11.37
N SER A 109 -3.27 -15.94 11.01
CA SER A 109 -2.07 -15.10 11.05
C SER A 109 -2.19 -13.97 10.03
N SER A 110 -2.54 -12.77 10.51
CA SER A 110 -2.77 -11.61 9.64
C SER A 110 -1.60 -11.41 8.66
N LYS A 111 -1.89 -10.98 7.43
CA LYS A 111 -0.88 -10.80 6.37
C LYS A 111 0.35 -10.01 6.85
N PHE A 112 0.15 -9.06 7.76
CA PHE A 112 1.21 -8.30 8.42
C PHE A 112 2.09 -9.12 9.38
N LYS A 113 1.56 -10.11 10.11
CA LYS A 113 2.37 -11.04 10.92
C LYS A 113 3.34 -11.82 10.03
N ARG A 114 2.86 -12.32 8.89
CA ARG A 114 3.66 -13.08 7.92
C ARG A 114 4.75 -12.24 7.29
N LEU A 115 4.42 -11.00 6.91
CA LEU A 115 5.41 -10.02 6.45
C LEU A 115 6.44 -9.70 7.54
N ASN A 116 6.01 -9.49 8.79
CA ASN A 116 6.91 -9.24 9.92
C ASN A 116 7.86 -10.41 10.19
N PHE A 117 7.37 -11.65 10.04
CA PHE A 117 8.20 -12.85 10.17
C PHE A 117 9.31 -12.88 9.12
N PHE A 118 8.97 -12.64 7.85
CA PHE A 118 9.95 -12.52 6.77
C PHE A 118 11.02 -11.48 7.10
N PHE A 119 10.63 -10.24 7.42
CA PHE A 119 11.57 -9.16 7.73
C PHE A 119 12.45 -9.46 8.96
N LYS A 120 11.93 -10.20 9.95
CA LYS A 120 12.72 -10.65 11.10
C LYS A 120 13.78 -11.69 10.70
N ARG A 121 13.49 -12.54 9.71
CA ARG A 121 14.36 -13.63 9.25
C ARG A 121 15.47 -13.15 8.32
N VAL A 122 15.18 -12.24 7.41
CA VAL A 122 16.19 -11.68 6.47
C VAL A 122 17.18 -10.74 7.17
N LYS A 123 16.97 -10.43 8.47
CA LYS A 123 17.80 -9.51 9.29
C LYS A 123 18.00 -8.13 8.66
N GLU A 124 17.15 -7.77 7.71
CA GLU A 124 17.27 -6.51 6.99
C GLU A 124 16.62 -5.41 7.84
N GLU A 125 17.44 -4.43 8.24
CA GLU A 125 16.99 -3.25 8.97
C GLU A 125 16.34 -2.21 8.05
N ASP A 126 16.20 -2.48 6.75
CA ASP A 126 15.68 -1.50 5.80
C ASP A 126 14.17 -1.30 5.99
N LYS A 127 13.88 -0.32 6.86
CA LYS A 127 12.53 0.17 7.15
C LYS A 127 11.81 0.64 5.88
N GLN A 128 12.52 1.00 4.82
CA GLN A 128 11.94 1.51 3.59
C GLN A 128 11.25 0.41 2.79
N TYR A 129 11.88 -0.74 2.55
CA TYR A 129 11.23 -1.84 1.81
C TYR A 129 9.99 -2.36 2.53
N LYS A 130 10.07 -2.53 3.85
CA LYS A 130 8.93 -2.92 4.68
C LYS A 130 7.78 -1.91 4.57
N LYS A 131 8.10 -0.62 4.60
CA LYS A 131 7.13 0.46 4.46
C LYS A 131 6.48 0.46 3.08
N THR A 132 7.25 0.31 2.01
CA THR A 132 6.73 0.22 0.64
C THR A 132 5.77 -0.96 0.50
N ILE A 133 6.16 -2.16 0.92
CA ILE A 133 5.27 -3.35 0.85
C ILE A 133 4.00 -3.13 1.67
N THR A 134 4.15 -2.59 2.89
CA THR A 134 3.00 -2.27 3.76
C THR A 134 2.04 -1.28 3.08
N ASN A 135 2.55 -0.27 2.38
CA ASN A 135 1.73 0.71 1.66
C ASN A 135 1.00 0.07 0.47
N ILE A 136 1.67 -0.80 -0.31
CA ILE A 136 1.04 -1.57 -1.39
C ILE A 136 -0.16 -2.38 -0.84
N MET A 137 0.05 -3.08 0.28
CA MET A 137 -0.99 -3.87 0.95
C MET A 137 -2.15 -3.02 1.46
N ASN A 138 -1.85 -1.88 2.09
CA ASN A 138 -2.88 -0.95 2.56
C ASN A 138 -3.74 -0.41 1.39
N ILE A 139 -3.12 -0.04 0.26
CA ILE A 139 -3.83 0.47 -0.93
C ILE A 139 -4.67 -0.64 -1.57
N ARG A 140 -4.16 -1.87 -1.64
CA ARG A 140 -4.94 -3.03 -2.07
C ARG A 140 -6.17 -3.23 -1.20
N ASP A 141 -6.03 -3.16 0.13
CA ASP A 141 -7.15 -3.36 1.05
C ASP A 141 -8.19 -2.25 0.87
N ILE A 142 -7.75 -0.99 0.73
CA ILE A 142 -8.62 0.12 0.40
C ILE A 142 -9.34 -0.14 -0.93
N SER A 143 -8.66 -0.63 -1.96
CA SER A 143 -9.24 -0.85 -3.29
C SER A 143 -10.20 -2.04 -3.34
N SER A 144 -10.00 -3.05 -2.48
CA SER A 144 -10.76 -4.32 -2.49
C SER A 144 -12.13 -4.24 -1.81
N HIS A 145 -12.41 -3.18 -1.05
CA HIS A 145 -13.69 -2.99 -0.39
C HIS A 145 -14.53 -1.95 -1.15
N GLY A 146 -15.83 -2.21 -1.32
CA GLY A 146 -16.75 -1.20 -1.83
C GLY A 146 -16.86 -0.03 -0.87
N ASP A 147 -16.91 1.21 -1.37
CA ASP A 147 -17.20 2.37 -0.53
C ASP A 147 -18.69 2.69 -0.56
N SER A 148 -19.36 2.51 0.57
CA SER A 148 -20.79 2.83 0.72
C SER A 148 -21.11 4.32 0.50
N LYS A 149 -20.10 5.19 0.51
CA LYS A 149 -20.20 6.63 0.28
C LYS A 149 -19.75 7.06 -1.13
N GLY A 150 -19.42 6.12 -2.02
CA GLY A 150 -19.04 6.40 -3.41
C GLY A 150 -17.74 7.20 -3.61
N ARG A 151 -16.86 7.22 -2.61
CA ARG A 151 -15.57 7.92 -2.64
C ARG A 151 -14.59 7.22 -3.59
N SER A 152 -13.78 8.03 -4.29
CA SER A 152 -12.66 7.54 -5.11
C SER A 152 -11.58 6.87 -4.25
N ILE A 153 -10.75 6.02 -4.85
CA ILE A 153 -9.61 5.37 -4.17
C ILE A 153 -8.68 6.41 -3.55
N SER A 154 -8.33 7.47 -4.30
CA SER A 154 -7.50 8.57 -3.80
C SER A 154 -8.06 9.17 -2.49
N ASN A 155 -9.36 9.47 -2.45
CA ASN A 155 -9.98 10.05 -1.25
C ASN A 155 -9.95 9.06 -0.08
N ARG A 156 -10.16 7.78 -0.35
CA ARG A 156 -10.13 6.72 0.67
C ARG A 156 -8.72 6.49 1.21
N VAL A 157 -7.70 6.60 0.35
CA VAL A 157 -6.28 6.57 0.73
C VAL A 157 -5.92 7.76 1.62
N GLU A 158 -6.35 8.95 1.23
CA GLU A 158 -6.16 10.15 2.05
C GLU A 158 -6.78 9.95 3.44
N ILE A 159 -8.04 9.53 3.48
CA ILE A 159 -8.76 9.25 4.72
C ILE A 159 -8.04 8.22 5.60
N LYS A 160 -7.63 7.09 5.02
CA LYS A 160 -7.02 5.98 5.78
C LYS A 160 -5.67 6.35 6.37
N GLY A 161 -4.87 7.14 5.64
CA GLY A 161 -3.56 7.60 6.11
C GLY A 161 -3.59 8.87 6.97
N LYS A 162 -4.75 9.53 7.11
CA LYS A 162 -4.87 10.77 7.86
C LYS A 162 -4.68 10.52 9.36
N SER A 163 -3.78 11.31 9.95
CA SER A 163 -3.58 11.35 11.39
C SER A 163 -3.67 12.79 11.87
N ILE A 164 -4.21 13.00 13.08
CA ILE A 164 -4.39 14.32 13.66
C ILE A 164 -3.71 14.34 15.02
N LYS A 165 -2.86 15.36 15.23
CA LYS A 165 -2.16 15.56 16.48
C LYS A 165 -2.75 16.75 17.23
N ILE A 166 -3.17 16.51 18.46
CA ILE A 166 -3.81 17.49 19.34
C ILE A 166 -2.93 17.70 20.56
N LYS A 167 -2.80 18.95 21.01
CA LYS A 167 -2.17 19.29 22.28
C LYS A 167 -3.25 19.67 23.29
N LEU A 168 -3.18 19.06 24.46
CA LEU A 168 -3.93 19.44 25.64
C LEU A 168 -3.01 20.15 26.62
N GLU A 169 -3.51 21.24 27.21
CA GLU A 169 -2.83 22.01 28.25
C GLU A 169 -3.78 22.25 29.42
N LYS A 170 -3.21 22.58 30.59
CA LYS A 170 -3.95 22.86 31.83
C LYS A 170 -4.86 21.68 32.25
N LEU A 171 -4.39 20.47 32.01
CA LEU A 171 -5.07 19.25 32.45
C LEU A 171 -5.07 19.14 33.98
N LYS A 172 -6.11 18.52 34.52
CA LYS A 172 -6.13 18.10 35.92
C LYS A 172 -5.00 17.11 36.16
N LYS A 173 -4.06 17.43 37.06
CA LYS A 173 -2.82 16.67 37.30
C LYS A 173 -3.01 15.25 37.84
N THR A 174 -4.22 14.91 38.29
CA THR A 174 -4.56 13.56 38.80
C THR A 174 -4.98 12.60 37.69
N LEU A 175 -5.09 13.07 36.45
CA LEU A 175 -5.58 12.28 35.33
C LEU A 175 -4.57 11.20 34.94
N LEU A 176 -5.06 10.00 34.67
CA LEU A 176 -4.28 8.89 34.16
C LEU A 176 -4.23 8.90 32.62
N LYS A 177 -3.20 8.29 32.05
CA LYS A 177 -3.03 8.19 30.60
C LYS A 177 -4.21 7.45 29.96
N GLU A 178 -4.66 6.38 30.62
CA GLU A 178 -5.77 5.53 30.18
C GLU A 178 -7.09 6.30 30.16
N GLU A 179 -7.29 7.24 31.10
CA GLU A 179 -8.48 8.10 31.11
C GLU A 179 -8.50 9.03 29.89
N VAL A 180 -7.36 9.63 29.55
CA VAL A 180 -7.21 10.44 28.31
C VAL A 180 -7.47 9.57 27.08
N GLN A 181 -6.90 8.37 27.03
CA GLN A 181 -7.12 7.44 25.91
C GLN A 181 -8.59 7.10 25.74
N ASN A 182 -9.30 6.82 26.83
CA ASN A 182 -10.71 6.49 26.80
C ASN A 182 -11.56 7.67 26.31
N ILE A 183 -11.25 8.89 26.74
CA ILE A 183 -11.93 10.11 26.26
C ILE A 183 -11.78 10.23 24.74
N PHE A 184 -10.55 10.19 24.24
CA PHE A 184 -10.29 10.43 22.82
C PHE A 184 -10.59 9.22 21.92
N SER A 185 -10.90 8.06 22.50
CA SER A 185 -11.34 6.89 21.74
C SER A 185 -12.67 7.12 21.00
N GLU A 186 -13.45 8.12 21.40
CA GLU A 186 -14.73 8.46 20.75
C GLU A 186 -14.58 8.90 19.29
N PHE A 187 -13.41 9.43 18.90
CA PHE A 187 -13.15 9.96 17.55
C PHE A 187 -12.68 8.91 16.54
N ILE A 188 -12.47 7.67 16.99
CA ILE A 188 -11.83 6.60 16.21
C ILE A 188 -12.89 5.56 15.80
N ASP A 189 -12.81 5.09 14.56
CA ASP A 189 -13.79 4.15 13.96
C ASP A 189 -13.65 2.72 14.53
N TYR A 190 -12.42 2.28 14.81
CA TYR A 190 -12.12 0.99 15.46
C TYR A 190 -10.97 1.13 16.46
N ARG A 191 -11.13 0.59 17.68
CA ARG A 191 -10.07 0.58 18.70
C ARG A 191 -8.89 -0.27 18.23
N HIS A 192 -7.87 0.39 17.69
CA HIS A 192 -6.57 -0.22 17.47
C HIS A 192 -5.74 -0.17 18.77
N PRO A 193 -4.98 -1.23 19.11
CA PRO A 193 -4.05 -1.19 20.22
C PRO A 193 -3.09 0.00 20.05
N GLY A 194 -3.03 0.86 21.07
CA GLY A 194 -2.20 2.07 21.04
C GLY A 194 -2.83 3.30 20.36
N ASN A 195 -4.12 3.26 19.97
CA ASN A 195 -4.87 4.40 19.47
C ASN A 195 -6.06 4.73 20.40
N PRO A 196 -6.20 5.94 20.94
CA PRO A 196 -5.30 7.10 20.81
C PRO A 196 -3.90 6.87 21.40
N ASN A 197 -2.87 7.43 20.76
CA ASN A 197 -1.53 7.44 21.32
C ASN A 197 -1.30 8.73 22.13
N ILE A 198 -1.07 8.57 23.44
CA ILE A 198 -0.87 9.68 24.37
C ILE A 198 0.60 9.75 24.78
N THR A 199 1.19 10.94 24.62
CA THR A 199 2.54 11.29 25.03
C THR A 199 2.54 12.62 25.81
N GLY A 200 3.67 13.01 26.40
CA GLY A 200 3.78 14.20 27.25
C GLY A 200 3.68 13.89 28.74
N ASP A 201 3.54 14.92 29.57
CA ASP A 201 3.54 14.80 31.03
C ASP A 201 2.23 15.33 31.63
N ILE A 202 1.29 14.40 31.82
CA ILE A 202 -0.04 14.69 32.37
C ILE A 202 0.06 15.21 33.81
N LYS A 203 1.08 14.79 34.58
CA LYS A 203 1.31 15.28 35.95
C LYS A 203 1.72 16.76 35.95
N GLN A 204 2.35 17.22 34.87
CA GLN A 204 2.62 18.64 34.62
C GLN A 204 1.46 19.37 33.94
N GLY A 205 0.34 18.69 33.68
CA GLY A 205 -0.88 19.29 33.15
C GLY A 205 -0.91 19.42 31.64
N TYR A 206 -0.14 18.63 30.88
CA TYR A 206 -0.22 18.64 29.42
C TYR A 206 -0.11 17.24 28.82
N ALA A 207 -0.67 17.08 27.62
CA ALA A 207 -0.56 15.83 26.85
C ALA A 207 -0.59 16.13 25.35
N TYR A 208 0.04 15.27 24.57
CA TYR A 208 -0.11 15.21 23.13
C TYR A 208 -0.86 13.94 22.76
N ILE A 209 -1.83 14.09 21.87
CA ILE A 209 -2.76 13.05 21.46
C ILE A 209 -2.63 12.88 19.96
N LEU A 210 -2.15 11.72 19.54
CA LEU A 210 -2.14 11.33 18.14
C LEU A 210 -3.32 10.40 17.86
N LEU A 211 -4.17 10.83 16.94
CA LEU A 211 -5.35 10.10 16.48
C LEU A 211 -5.15 9.66 15.03
N TYR A 212 -5.52 8.42 14.73
CA TYR A 212 -5.58 7.86 13.37
C TYR A 212 -6.81 6.95 13.24
N ASN A 213 -7.13 6.47 12.03
CA ASN A 213 -8.38 5.70 11.78
C ASN A 213 -9.64 6.42 12.33
N LEU A 214 -9.74 7.71 12.04
CA LEU A 214 -10.81 8.57 12.52
C LEU A 214 -12.16 8.14 11.95
N LYS A 215 -13.25 8.38 12.69
CA LYS A 215 -14.60 8.31 12.12
C LYS A 215 -14.76 9.40 11.05
N ASP A 216 -15.64 9.15 10.09
CA ASP A 216 -15.80 10.02 8.92
C ASP A 216 -16.11 11.50 9.28
N GLU A 217 -16.86 11.74 10.36
CA GLU A 217 -17.21 13.09 10.83
C GLU A 217 -16.04 13.87 11.47
N TYR A 218 -14.94 13.17 11.81
CA TYR A 218 -13.77 13.71 12.51
C TYR A 218 -12.51 13.80 11.64
N PHE A 219 -12.63 13.64 10.31
CA PHE A 219 -11.47 13.82 9.43
C PHE A 219 -10.95 15.24 9.40
N ASP A 220 -11.79 16.24 9.63
CA ASP A 220 -11.32 17.61 9.78
C ASP A 220 -10.80 17.81 11.21
N SER A 221 -9.58 18.31 11.34
CA SER A 221 -8.96 18.57 12.63
C SER A 221 -9.73 19.62 13.43
N HIS A 222 -10.41 20.55 12.76
CA HIS A 222 -11.28 21.51 13.42
C HIS A 222 -12.59 20.90 13.92
N SER A 223 -13.10 19.83 13.30
CA SER A 223 -14.35 19.21 13.75
C SER A 223 -14.18 18.54 15.11
N ILE A 224 -13.02 17.94 15.40
CA ILE A 224 -12.69 17.40 16.73
C ILE A 224 -12.64 18.50 17.79
N ILE A 225 -11.92 19.59 17.52
CA ILE A 225 -11.83 20.71 18.45
C ILE A 225 -13.21 21.32 18.69
N LYS A 226 -13.96 21.57 17.63
CA LYS A 226 -15.32 22.13 17.71
C LYS A 226 -16.25 21.23 18.52
N HIS A 227 -16.16 19.91 18.34
CA HIS A 227 -16.93 18.95 19.14
C HIS A 227 -16.59 19.04 20.63
N ILE A 228 -15.29 19.11 20.95
CA ILE A 228 -14.83 19.22 22.34
C ILE A 228 -15.24 20.55 22.97
N GLU A 229 -15.14 21.66 22.23
CA GLU A 229 -15.55 22.98 22.70
C GLU A 229 -17.06 23.08 22.91
N ASN A 230 -17.86 22.55 21.98
CA ASN A 230 -19.33 22.53 22.09
C ASN A 230 -19.81 21.72 23.30
N ASN A 231 -19.08 20.67 23.66
CA ASN A 231 -19.40 19.80 24.80
C ASN A 231 -18.52 20.09 26.03
N ARG A 232 -17.80 21.22 26.04
CA ARG A 232 -16.79 21.55 27.06
C ARG A 232 -17.37 21.46 28.47
N ARG A 233 -18.48 22.15 28.72
CA ARG A 233 -19.11 22.22 30.06
C ARG A 233 -19.77 20.90 30.48
N LEU A 234 -20.45 20.25 29.54
CA LEU A 234 -21.27 19.07 29.82
C LEU A 234 -20.43 17.80 30.02
N VAL A 235 -19.33 17.67 29.26
CA VAL A 235 -18.59 16.40 29.17
C VAL A 235 -17.14 16.57 29.58
N TYR A 236 -16.43 17.54 29.01
CA TYR A 236 -14.96 17.54 29.06
C TYR A 236 -14.36 18.27 30.27
N GLN A 237 -15.00 19.28 30.85
CA GLN A 237 -14.48 19.99 32.02
C GLN A 237 -14.29 19.06 33.23
N HIS A 238 -15.28 18.21 33.52
CA HIS A 238 -15.20 17.26 34.61
C HIS A 238 -14.16 16.15 34.36
N LYS A 239 -13.94 15.79 33.08
CA LYS A 239 -13.02 14.74 32.67
C LYS A 239 -11.57 15.21 32.52
N LEU A 240 -11.33 16.42 31.99
CA LEU A 240 -10.00 16.94 31.66
C LEU A 240 -9.52 18.06 32.61
N GLY A 241 -10.42 18.67 33.39
CA GLY A 241 -10.15 19.78 34.30
C GLY A 241 -10.85 21.08 33.88
N ASN A 242 -11.17 21.98 34.82
CA ASN A 242 -11.99 23.17 34.52
C ASN A 242 -11.35 24.14 33.50
N ASP A 243 -10.02 24.28 33.56
CA ASP A 243 -9.27 25.27 32.78
C ASP A 243 -8.56 24.66 31.56
N PHE A 244 -8.90 23.43 31.18
CA PHE A 244 -8.21 22.75 30.09
C PHE A 244 -8.29 23.57 28.80
N LYS A 245 -7.21 23.46 28.01
CA LYS A 245 -7.16 23.99 26.65
C LYS A 245 -6.88 22.87 25.69
N ILE A 246 -7.58 22.91 24.57
CA ILE A 246 -7.35 22.03 23.43
C ILE A 246 -6.95 22.87 22.23
N VAL A 247 -5.84 22.51 21.61
CA VAL A 247 -5.34 23.18 20.41
C VAL A 247 -4.79 22.15 19.43
N LEU A 248 -4.81 22.46 18.14
CA LEU A 248 -4.09 21.65 17.17
C LEU A 248 -2.59 21.81 17.43
N ASP A 249 -1.87 20.69 17.36
CA ASP A 249 -0.42 20.74 17.33
C ASP A 249 0.03 21.47 16.06
N LYS A 250 1.07 22.32 16.17
CA LYS A 250 1.63 23.02 15.02
C LYS A 250 2.24 22.05 14.01
N TYR A 251 2.71 20.90 14.49
CA TYR A 251 3.31 19.83 13.69
C TYR A 251 2.30 18.70 13.53
N GLN A 252 1.45 18.81 12.51
CA GLN A 252 0.57 17.72 12.11
C GLN A 252 1.38 16.61 11.43
N PRO A 253 1.08 15.33 11.69
CA PRO A 253 1.73 14.23 11.00
C PRO A 253 1.42 14.27 9.49
N GLU A 254 2.42 13.96 8.68
CA GLU A 254 2.23 13.84 7.23
C GLU A 254 1.42 12.58 6.91
N ASN A 255 0.59 12.67 5.87
CA ASN A 255 -0.10 11.51 5.33
C ASN A 255 0.81 10.74 4.39
N GLU A 256 1.69 9.91 4.97
CA GLU A 256 2.70 9.18 4.22
C GLU A 256 2.11 8.21 3.19
N LEU A 257 0.94 7.63 3.47
CA LEU A 257 0.26 6.72 2.55
C LEU A 257 -0.25 7.48 1.32
N LYS A 258 -0.82 8.67 1.52
CA LYS A 258 -1.26 9.54 0.42
C LYS A 258 -0.08 10.05 -0.40
N ARG A 259 1.01 10.49 0.25
CA ARG A 259 2.24 10.86 -0.45
C ARG A 259 2.75 9.71 -1.31
N PHE A 260 2.83 8.51 -0.75
CA PHE A 260 3.24 7.31 -1.49
C PHE A 260 2.32 7.04 -2.69
N PHE A 261 1.00 7.12 -2.51
CA PHE A 261 0.04 6.96 -3.61
C PHE A 261 0.28 7.98 -4.73
N ASP A 262 0.38 9.26 -4.39
CA ASP A 262 0.53 10.36 -5.36
C ASP A 262 1.85 10.32 -6.13
N GLU A 263 2.91 9.82 -5.50
CA GLU A 263 4.22 9.63 -6.11
C GLU A 263 4.25 8.39 -7.00
N GLN A 264 3.78 7.26 -6.50
CA GLN A 264 3.92 5.96 -7.17
C GLN A 264 2.88 5.71 -8.26
N GLU A 265 1.73 6.39 -8.22
CA GLU A 265 0.77 6.40 -9.34
C GLU A 265 1.38 7.03 -10.60
N LYS A 266 2.39 7.89 -10.44
CA LYS A 266 3.11 8.56 -11.54
C LYS A 266 4.43 7.88 -11.89
N ASN A 267 5.11 7.33 -10.89
CA ASN A 267 6.46 6.80 -11.02
C ASN A 267 6.66 5.56 -10.14
N TYR A 268 6.29 4.40 -10.69
CA TYR A 268 6.29 3.07 -10.06
C TYR A 268 7.68 2.51 -9.71
N THR A 269 8.75 3.30 -9.87
CA THR A 269 10.15 2.86 -9.72
C THR A 269 10.42 2.26 -8.35
N THR A 270 10.00 2.93 -7.27
CA THR A 270 10.28 2.46 -5.90
C THR A 270 9.59 1.13 -5.62
N ILE A 271 8.38 0.95 -6.15
CA ILE A 271 7.65 -0.31 -6.04
C ILE A 271 8.38 -1.42 -6.78
N ARG A 272 8.78 -1.20 -8.05
CA ARG A 272 9.53 -2.18 -8.84
C ARG A 272 10.82 -2.61 -8.15
N ASP A 273 11.62 -1.64 -7.69
CA ASP A 273 12.90 -1.91 -7.05
C ASP A 273 12.71 -2.68 -5.74
N THR A 274 11.68 -2.33 -4.96
CA THR A 274 11.29 -3.08 -3.75
C THR A 274 10.88 -4.51 -4.08
N MET A 275 10.10 -4.72 -5.16
CA MET A 275 9.65 -6.05 -5.55
C MET A 275 10.80 -6.94 -6.04
N ASN A 276 11.74 -6.39 -6.83
CA ASN A 276 12.93 -7.11 -7.27
C ASN A 276 13.80 -7.52 -6.07
N TRP A 277 14.05 -6.59 -5.13
CA TRP A 277 14.74 -6.91 -3.88
C TRP A 277 14.00 -8.01 -3.10
N PHE A 278 12.68 -7.90 -2.97
CA PHE A 278 11.87 -8.84 -2.22
C PHE A 278 11.94 -10.26 -2.79
N ILE A 279 11.83 -10.41 -4.11
CA ILE A 279 11.95 -11.71 -4.79
C ILE A 279 13.37 -12.28 -4.64
N GLN A 280 14.40 -11.43 -4.73
CA GLN A 280 15.78 -11.83 -4.56
C GLN A 280 16.06 -12.35 -3.14
N GLU A 281 15.57 -11.65 -2.11
CA GLU A 281 15.74 -12.07 -0.73
C GLU A 281 15.02 -13.38 -0.43
N ILE A 282 13.79 -13.55 -0.93
CA ILE A 282 13.08 -14.83 -0.84
C ILE A 282 13.95 -15.95 -1.45
N GLY A 283 14.50 -15.72 -2.65
CA GLY A 283 15.37 -16.67 -3.33
C GLY A 283 16.59 -17.10 -2.52
N LYS A 284 17.34 -16.14 -1.97
CA LYS A 284 18.51 -16.42 -1.11
C LYS A 284 18.17 -17.37 0.03
N HIS A 285 16.99 -17.22 0.61
CA HIS A 285 16.55 -18.06 1.72
C HIS A 285 15.97 -19.42 1.30
N LEU A 286 15.50 -19.56 0.06
CA LEU A 286 14.98 -20.82 -0.48
C LEU A 286 16.08 -21.70 -1.12
N THR A 287 17.21 -21.13 -1.50
CA THR A 287 18.32 -21.85 -2.16
C THR A 287 19.46 -22.24 -1.21
N ILE A 288 19.41 -21.84 0.07
CA ILE A 288 20.44 -22.16 1.09
C ILE A 288 20.16 -23.51 1.79
N THR A 289 19.02 -24.16 1.51
CA THR A 289 18.71 -25.54 1.91
C THR A 289 18.99 -26.53 0.81
#